data_AF-A0A3N7F7E5-F1
#
_entry.id   AF-A0A3N7F7E5-F1
#
_cell.length_a   1.000
_cell.length_b   1.000
_cell.length_c   1.000
_cell.angle_alpha   90.00
_cell.angle_beta   90.00
_cell.angle_gamma   90.00
#
_symmetry.space_group_name_H-M   'P 1'
#
loop_
_entity.id
_entity.type
_entity.pdbx_description
1 polymer ?
#
loop_
_entity_poly.entity_id
_entity_poly.type
_entity_poly.pdbx_seq_one_letter_code
_entity_poly.pdbx_strand_id
1 'polypeptide(L)'
;MATGNYVKSYVDVNLEENTEEQLISIENEGEYKETLKGKETPSSSAQKRQYRKRNRMYEDDTVKKLSKKIGDVVFAIQSLSKNQLDVNELYTEVMKIEGFDKITLGDAFDHLVQHEMLAKAFMAKNANLRKI
;
A
#
# COMPACT_ATOMS: atom_id res chain seq x y z
N MET A 1 3.48 -23.24 -54.79
CA MET A 1 3.77 -22.03 -53.99
C MET A 1 2.47 -21.62 -53.33
N ALA A 2 2.40 -21.57 -52.00
CA ALA A 2 1.19 -21.20 -51.27
C ALA A 2 1.39 -19.82 -50.64
N THR A 3 0.61 -18.83 -51.06
CA THR A 3 0.58 -17.48 -50.47
C THR A 3 -0.58 -17.41 -49.49
N GLY A 4 -0.29 -17.47 -48.19
CA GLY A 4 -1.29 -17.28 -47.15
C GLY A 4 -1.52 -15.79 -46.90
N ASN A 5 -2.73 -15.30 -47.19
CA ASN A 5 -3.14 -13.94 -46.84
C ASN A 5 -3.91 -13.97 -45.52
N TYR A 6 -3.38 -13.31 -44.49
CA TYR A 6 -4.08 -13.08 -43.23
C TYR A 6 -4.56 -11.63 -43.17
N VAL A 7 -5.85 -11.43 -42.93
CA VAL A 7 -6.45 -10.11 -42.69
C VAL A 7 -6.53 -9.89 -41.18
N LYS A 8 -5.96 -8.77 -40.70
CA LYS A 8 -6.00 -8.37 -39.30
C LYS A 8 -7.13 -7.36 -39.10
N SER A 9 -8.20 -7.75 -38.43
CA SER A 9 -9.25 -6.84 -37.98
C SER A 9 -9.06 -6.53 -36.50
N TYR A 10 -9.34 -5.28 -36.13
CA TYR A 10 -9.43 -4.83 -34.75
C TYR A 10 -10.90 -4.56 -34.46
N VAL A 11 -11.42 -5.17 -33.40
CA VAL A 11 -12.76 -4.89 -32.87
C VAL A 11 -12.56 -3.96 -31.69
N ASP A 12 -13.14 -2.76 -31.76
CA ASP A 12 -13.21 -1.85 -30.61
C ASP A 12 -14.22 -2.41 -29.61
N VAL A 13 -13.76 -2.71 -28.41
CA VAL A 13 -14.61 -3.14 -27.30
C VAL A 13 -15.03 -1.90 -26.53
N ASN A 14 -16.30 -1.51 -26.68
CA ASN A 14 -16.91 -0.48 -25.84
C ASN A 14 -16.92 -0.96 -24.38
N LEU A 15 -16.28 -0.19 -23.49
CA LEU A 15 -16.32 -0.41 -22.06
C LEU A 15 -17.54 0.32 -21.49
N GLU A 16 -18.64 -0.40 -21.30
CA GLU A 16 -19.74 0.08 -20.46
C GLU A 16 -19.38 -0.17 -18.99
N GLU A 17 -19.27 0.92 -18.24
CA GLU A 17 -18.99 0.96 -16.82
C GLU A 17 -20.26 0.53 -16.06
N ASN A 18 -20.29 -0.73 -15.64
CA ASN A 18 -21.32 -1.23 -14.72
C ASN A 18 -20.68 -1.54 -13.37
N THR A 19 -20.87 -0.63 -12.43
CA THR A 19 -20.57 -0.81 -11.01
C THR A 19 -21.59 -1.74 -10.40
N GLU A 20 -21.21 -2.97 -10.05
CA GLU A 20 -21.90 -3.73 -9.01
C GLU A 20 -20.95 -4.79 -8.42
N GLU A 21 -20.80 -4.69 -7.10
CA GLU A 21 -19.86 -5.40 -6.24
C GLU A 21 -20.12 -6.91 -6.27
N GLN A 22 -19.15 -7.71 -6.74
CA GLN A 22 -19.19 -9.17 -6.60
C GLN A 22 -18.20 -9.62 -5.52
N LEU A 23 -18.74 -9.88 -4.34
CA LEU A 23 -18.11 -10.61 -3.24
C LEU A 23 -17.70 -12.00 -3.74
N ILE A 24 -16.40 -12.29 -3.75
CA ILE A 24 -15.87 -13.61 -4.09
C ILE A 24 -15.80 -14.45 -2.80
N SER A 25 -16.77 -15.32 -2.59
CA SER A 25 -16.69 -16.42 -1.63
C SER A 25 -15.81 -17.54 -2.22
N ILE A 26 -14.69 -17.84 -1.56
CA ILE A 26 -13.79 -18.93 -1.94
C ILE A 26 -14.16 -20.16 -1.11
N GLU A 27 -14.95 -21.06 -1.69
CA GLU A 27 -15.09 -22.45 -1.22
C GLU A 27 -14.04 -23.31 -1.92
N ASN A 28 -13.24 -24.01 -1.13
CA ASN A 28 -12.04 -24.70 -1.57
C ASN A 28 -12.21 -26.20 -1.33
N GLU A 29 -12.86 -26.93 -2.23
CA GLU A 29 -12.86 -28.40 -2.24
C GLU A 29 -12.92 -28.96 -3.67
N GLY A 30 -12.06 -29.94 -3.97
CA GLY A 30 -12.04 -30.60 -5.28
C GLY A 30 -10.79 -31.42 -5.54
N GLU A 31 -10.58 -32.46 -4.75
CA GLU A 31 -9.69 -33.57 -5.08
C GLU A 31 -10.25 -34.33 -6.31
N TYR A 32 -9.44 -34.52 -7.36
CA TYR A 32 -9.68 -35.61 -8.31
C TYR A 32 -8.36 -36.14 -8.89
N LYS A 33 -8.14 -37.44 -8.66
CA LYS A 33 -7.24 -38.27 -9.44
C LYS A 33 -8.09 -39.02 -10.45
N GLU A 34 -7.75 -38.95 -11.74
CA GLU A 34 -8.05 -40.07 -12.62
C GLU A 34 -7.02 -40.21 -13.74
N THR A 35 -6.37 -41.37 -13.70
CA THR A 35 -5.43 -41.86 -14.69
C THR A 35 -6.18 -42.40 -15.89
N LEU A 36 -5.86 -41.95 -17.12
CA LEU A 36 -6.16 -42.73 -18.31
C LEU A 36 -4.93 -42.91 -19.20
N LYS A 37 -4.68 -44.19 -19.42
CA LYS A 37 -3.55 -44.85 -20.06
C LYS A 37 -3.78 -44.83 -21.58
N GLY A 38 -2.97 -44.06 -22.32
CA GLY A 38 -2.92 -44.09 -23.78
C GLY A 38 -1.67 -44.82 -24.25
N LYS A 39 -1.85 -45.87 -25.05
CA LYS A 39 -0.80 -46.77 -25.56
C LYS A 39 -0.13 -46.27 -26.84
N GLU A 40 1.17 -46.56 -26.91
CA GLU A 40 1.97 -47.02 -28.07
C GLU A 40 2.35 -46.04 -29.20
N THR A 41 3.65 -45.69 -29.26
CA THR A 41 4.62 -46.09 -30.30
C THR A 41 6.01 -45.48 -30.00
N PRO A 42 7.11 -46.25 -29.92
CA PRO A 42 8.44 -45.69 -29.75
C PRO A 42 9.05 -45.39 -31.13
N SER A 43 8.98 -44.13 -31.57
CA SER A 43 9.76 -43.71 -32.73
C SER A 43 11.12 -43.17 -32.29
N SER A 44 12.15 -43.84 -32.81
CA SER A 44 13.56 -43.62 -32.57
C SER A 44 14.02 -42.24 -33.02
N SER A 45 14.46 -41.42 -32.07
CA SER A 45 15.70 -40.62 -32.15
C SER A 45 15.86 -39.82 -30.86
N ALA A 46 16.45 -40.45 -29.85
CA ALA A 46 16.82 -39.76 -28.62
C ALA A 46 18.03 -38.85 -28.85
N GLN A 47 17.90 -37.84 -29.71
CA GLN A 47 18.76 -36.68 -29.64
C GLN A 47 18.32 -35.91 -28.39
N LYS A 48 19.07 -36.10 -27.30
CA LYS A 48 18.96 -35.28 -26.09
C LYS A 48 19.12 -33.82 -26.53
N ARG A 49 18.00 -33.11 -26.72
CA ARG A 49 18.01 -31.66 -26.84
C ARG A 49 18.61 -31.15 -25.54
N GLN A 50 19.85 -30.69 -25.62
CA GLN A 50 20.51 -29.96 -24.56
C GLN A 50 19.62 -28.73 -24.31
N TYR A 51 18.77 -28.80 -23.29
CA TYR A 51 18.03 -27.66 -22.80
C TYR A 51 19.06 -26.63 -22.36
N ARG A 52 19.43 -25.71 -23.24
CA ARG A 52 20.25 -24.56 -22.90
C ARG A 52 19.40 -23.77 -21.90
N LYS A 53 19.74 -23.85 -20.61
CA LYS A 53 19.08 -23.05 -19.58
C LYS A 53 19.20 -21.60 -20.03
N ARG A 54 18.07 -20.99 -20.41
CA ARG A 54 18.01 -19.55 -20.65
C ARG A 54 18.30 -18.93 -19.29
N ASN A 55 19.51 -18.38 -19.14
CA ASN A 55 19.89 -17.64 -17.94
C ASN A 55 19.01 -16.39 -17.91
N ARG A 56 17.90 -16.44 -17.16
CA ARG A 56 17.05 -15.27 -16.90
C ARG A 56 17.83 -14.38 -15.93
N MET A 57 18.84 -13.67 -16.43
CA MET A 57 19.24 -12.41 -15.81
C MET A 57 18.13 -11.42 -16.15
N TYR A 58 17.07 -11.41 -15.35
CA TYR A 58 15.96 -10.46 -15.50
C TYR A 58 15.81 -9.73 -14.17
N GLU A 59 16.51 -8.60 -14.07
CA GLU A 59 16.12 -7.37 -13.35
C GLU A 59 15.51 -7.51 -11.95
N ASP A 60 16.28 -8.05 -11.00
CA ASP A 60 16.09 -7.82 -9.54
C ASP A 60 16.08 -6.30 -9.21
N ASP A 61 16.67 -5.51 -10.10
CA ASP A 61 16.79 -4.07 -9.95
C ASP A 61 15.43 -3.35 -9.87
N THR A 62 14.38 -3.89 -10.52
CA THR A 62 13.03 -3.31 -10.47
C THR A 62 12.35 -3.55 -9.12
N VAL A 63 12.40 -4.78 -8.61
CA VAL A 63 11.86 -5.18 -7.31
C VAL A 63 12.61 -4.47 -6.19
N LYS A 64 13.93 -4.37 -6.30
CA LYS A 64 14.79 -3.63 -5.37
C LYS A 64 14.52 -2.11 -5.37
N LYS A 65 14.29 -1.50 -6.54
CA LYS A 65 13.88 -0.09 -6.62
C LYS A 65 12.51 0.13 -6.01
N LEU A 66 11.56 -0.78 -6.24
CA LEU A 66 10.23 -0.72 -5.65
C LEU A 66 10.27 -0.85 -4.13
N SER A 67 11.00 -1.84 -3.60
CA SER A 67 11.14 -2.04 -2.16
C SER A 67 11.76 -0.84 -1.46
N LYS A 68 12.75 -0.18 -2.09
CA LYS A 68 13.33 1.07 -1.59
C LYS A 68 12.28 2.19 -1.50
N LYS A 69 11.50 2.42 -2.58
CA LYS A 69 10.45 3.45 -2.58
C LYS A 69 9.39 3.20 -1.50
N ILE A 70 9.01 1.93 -1.30
CA ILE A 70 8.08 1.55 -0.22
C ILE A 70 8.69 1.86 1.15
N GLY A 71 9.97 1.56 1.36
CA GLY A 71 10.69 1.91 2.58
C GLY A 71 10.69 3.42 2.85
N ASP A 72 10.93 4.23 1.81
CA ASP A 72 10.90 5.69 1.92
C ASP A 72 9.51 6.21 2.32
N VAL A 73 8.43 5.63 1.75
CA VAL A 73 7.04 5.97 2.10
C VAL A 73 6.72 5.57 3.55
N VAL A 74 7.12 4.37 3.98
CA VAL A 74 6.93 3.91 5.36
C VAL A 74 7.65 4.85 6.33
N PHE A 75 8.88 5.26 6.00
CA PHE A 75 9.64 6.21 6.81
C PHE A 75 8.96 7.59 6.89
N ALA A 76 8.43 8.10 5.77
CA ALA A 76 7.69 9.35 5.74
C ALA A 76 6.43 9.29 6.62
N ILE A 77 5.65 8.20 6.53
CA ILE A 77 4.46 7.98 7.38
C ILE A 77 4.84 7.93 8.86
N GLN A 78 5.89 7.19 9.21
CA GLN A 78 6.37 7.11 10.59
C GLN A 78 6.87 8.46 11.12
N SER A 79 7.46 9.29 10.26
CA SER A 79 7.90 10.64 10.63
C SER A 79 6.72 11.58 10.84
N LEU A 80 5.67 11.46 10.03
CA LEU A 80 4.43 12.22 10.20
C LEU A 80 3.70 11.84 11.49
N SER A 81 3.63 10.55 11.83
CA SER A 81 2.96 10.09 13.05
C SER A 81 3.67 10.54 14.33
N LYS A 82 5.01 10.59 14.35
CA LYS A 82 5.79 11.10 15.49
C LYS A 82 5.58 12.59 15.76
N ASN A 83 5.23 13.35 14.72
CA ASN A 83 5.01 14.79 14.83
C ASN A 83 3.56 15.14 15.13
N GLN A 84 2.69 14.17 15.40
CA GLN A 84 1.30 14.40 15.70
C GLN A 84 1.15 15.03 17.10
N LEU A 85 0.31 16.06 17.20
CA LEU A 85 -0.01 16.68 18.48
C LEU A 85 -0.85 15.72 19.34
N ASP A 86 -0.43 15.48 20.59
CA ASP A 86 -1.28 14.84 21.58
C ASP A 86 -2.29 15.84 22.15
N VAL A 87 -3.54 15.72 21.69
CA VAL A 87 -4.66 16.58 22.09
C VAL A 87 -5.01 16.41 23.57
N ASN A 88 -4.86 15.20 24.12
CA ASN A 88 -5.15 14.94 25.52
C ASN A 88 -4.11 15.62 26.42
N GLU A 89 -2.83 15.50 26.05
CA GLU A 89 -1.75 16.20 26.76
C GLU A 89 -1.95 17.72 26.70
N LEU A 90 -2.26 18.26 25.52
CA LEU A 90 -2.57 19.68 25.34
C LEU A 90 -3.70 20.15 26.27
N TYR A 91 -4.80 19.40 26.35
CA TYR A 91 -5.92 19.75 27.22
C TYR A 91 -5.49 19.86 28.69
N THR A 92 -4.72 18.88 29.17
CA THR A 92 -4.22 18.90 30.55
C THR A 92 -3.29 20.08 30.80
N GLU A 93 -2.46 20.47 29.82
CA GLU A 93 -1.55 21.61 29.97
C GLU A 93 -2.27 22.96 29.93
N VAL A 94 -3.28 23.12 29.07
CA VAL A 94 -4.10 24.33 29.03
C VAL A 94 -4.88 24.50 30.34
N MET A 95 -5.46 23.41 30.87
CA MET A 95 -6.23 23.45 32.12
C MET A 95 -5.38 23.67 33.38
N LYS A 96 -4.04 23.50 33.31
CA LYS A 96 -3.13 23.82 34.41
C LYS A 96 -2.84 25.31 34.55
N ILE A 97 -3.19 26.15 33.57
CA ILE A 97 -2.93 27.58 33.65
C ILE A 97 -3.83 28.20 34.71
N GLU A 98 -3.21 28.75 35.75
CA GLU A 98 -3.91 29.48 36.80
C GLU A 98 -4.19 30.94 36.37
N GLY A 99 -5.26 31.53 36.90
CA GLY A 99 -5.60 32.94 36.66
C GLY A 99 -6.60 33.20 35.53
N PHE A 100 -7.07 32.16 34.84
CA PHE A 100 -8.12 32.24 33.82
C PHE A 100 -9.32 31.38 34.19
N ASP A 101 -10.50 31.76 33.68
CA ASP A 101 -11.72 30.98 33.87
C ASP A 101 -11.73 29.73 32.96
N LYS A 102 -12.40 28.67 33.39
CA LYS A 102 -12.48 27.40 32.65
C LYS A 102 -13.09 27.57 31.26
N ILE A 103 -14.04 28.50 31.11
CA ILE A 103 -14.66 28.80 29.82
C ILE A 103 -13.62 29.38 28.86
N THR A 104 -12.84 30.36 29.33
CA THR A 104 -11.78 30.98 28.52
C THR A 104 -10.65 30.01 28.19
N LEU A 105 -10.32 29.09 29.11
CA LEU A 105 -9.35 28.02 28.85
C LEU A 105 -9.88 27.00 27.83
N GLY A 106 -11.19 26.72 27.86
CA GLY A 106 -11.86 25.90 26.85
C GLY A 106 -11.78 26.51 25.45
N ASP A 107 -12.13 27.80 25.32
CA ASP A 107 -12.04 28.51 24.04
C ASP A 107 -10.59 28.56 23.51
N ALA A 108 -9.62 28.78 24.40
CA ALA A 108 -8.21 28.76 24.05
C ALA A 108 -7.75 27.37 23.57
N PHE A 109 -8.20 26.31 24.24
CA PHE A 109 -7.93 24.94 23.82
C PHE A 109 -8.51 24.66 22.42
N ASP A 110 -9.77 25.03 22.18
CA ASP A 110 -10.41 24.83 20.87
C ASP A 110 -9.65 25.57 19.76
N HIS A 111 -9.19 26.79 20.03
CA HIS A 111 -8.36 27.54 19.10
C HIS A 111 -7.00 26.86 18.82
N LEU A 112 -6.35 26.30 19.85
CA LEU A 112 -5.08 25.59 19.71
C LEU A 112 -5.27 24.27 18.93
N VAL A 113 -6.36 23.54 19.14
CA VAL A 113 -6.68 22.32 18.38
C VAL A 113 -6.91 22.63 16.90
N GLN A 114 -7.59 23.75 16.59
CA GLN A 114 -7.77 24.21 15.20
C GLN A 114 -6.44 24.63 14.55
N HIS A 115 -5.48 25.12 15.34
CA HIS A 115 -4.19 25.59 14.86
C HIS A 115 -3.04 24.78 15.45
N GLU A 116 -2.81 23.59 14.88
CA GLU A 116 -1.83 22.61 15.37
C GLU A 116 -0.41 23.21 15.60
N MET A 117 0.04 24.11 14.73
CA MET A 117 1.34 24.80 14.88
C MET A 117 1.41 25.65 16.16
N LEU A 118 0.32 26.35 16.52
CA LEU A 118 0.23 27.12 17.74
C LEU A 118 0.18 26.21 18.97
N ALA A 119 -0.57 25.10 18.90
CA ALA A 119 -0.58 24.08 19.94
C ALA A 119 0.82 23.51 20.20
N LYS A 120 1.57 23.16 19.14
CA LYS A 120 2.95 22.68 19.26
C LYS A 120 3.87 23.73 19.89
N ALA A 121 3.76 24.98 19.46
CA ALA A 121 4.54 26.08 20.03
C ALA A 121 4.18 26.33 21.51
N PHE A 122 2.89 26.23 21.86
CA PHE A 122 2.40 26.34 23.23
C PHE A 122 2.99 25.24 24.12
N MET A 123 2.92 23.98 23.71
CA MET A 123 3.50 22.84 24.45
C MET A 123 5.01 23.00 24.65
N ALA A 124 5.74 23.41 23.60
CA ALA A 124 7.18 23.66 23.70
C ALA A 124 7.52 24.84 24.64
N LYS A 125 6.69 25.88 24.68
CA LYS A 125 6.86 27.03 25.59
C LYS A 125 6.49 26.71 27.03
N ASN A 126 5.42 25.95 27.26
CA ASN A 126 4.93 25.65 28.61
C ASN A 126 5.97 24.86 29.43
N ALA A 127 6.74 23.97 28.80
CA ALA A 127 7.90 23.32 29.43
C ALA A 127 8.94 24.32 30.01
N ASN A 128 9.06 25.51 29.42
CA ASN A 128 10.01 26.54 29.82
C ASN A 128 9.41 27.58 30.80
N LEU A 129 8.09 27.74 30.81
CA LEU A 129 7.39 28.80 31.57
C LEU A 129 6.86 28.36 32.94
N ARG A 130 7.02 27.09 33.32
CA ARG A 130 6.73 26.59 34.70
C ARG A 130 7.69 27.10 35.78
N LYS A 131 8.63 27.98 35.42
CA LYS A 131 9.62 28.58 36.32
C LYS A 131 9.57 30.10 36.21
N ILE A 132 8.46 30.72 36.54
CA ILE A 132 8.44 32.14 36.89
C ILE A 132 7.54 32.31 38.11
#